data_AF-A0A8T5U0D5-F1
#
_entry.id   AF-A0A8T5U0D5-F1
#
_cell.length_a   1.000
_cell.length_b   1.000
_cell.length_c   1.000
_cell.angle_alpha   90.00
_cell.angle_beta   90.00
_cell.angle_gamma   90.00
#
_symmetry.space_group_name_H-M   'P 1'
#
loop_
_entity.id
_entity.type
_entity.pdbx_description
1 polymer ?
#
loop_
_entity_poly.entity_id
_entity_poly.type
_entity_poly.pdbx_seq_one_letter_code
_entity_poly.pdbx_strand_id
1 'polypeptide(L)' 'MKEEELDDTDKEILKILSEDGRRSHSGIAKDLDISAITVKRHIDELE' A
#
# COMPACT_ATOMS: atom_id res chain seq x y z
N MET A 1 -22.26 -1.27 -5.25
CA MET A 1 -20.96 -1.87 -4.94
C MET A 1 -19.95 -0.91 -5.53
N LYS A 2 -19.16 -0.24 -4.70
CA LYS A 2 -18.22 0.77 -5.18
C LYS A 2 -17.04 -0.02 -5.73
N GLU A 3 -16.94 -0.13 -7.06
CA GLU A 3 -15.66 -0.46 -7.69
C GLU A 3 -14.77 0.76 -7.43
N GLU A 4 -14.13 0.80 -6.26
CA GLU A 4 -13.04 1.75 -6.05
C GLU A 4 -11.89 1.21 -6.88
N GLU A 5 -11.67 1.85 -8.03
CA GLU A 5 -10.50 1.56 -8.87
C GLU A 5 -9.26 1.76 -8.01
N LEU A 6 -8.48 0.67 -7.87
CA LEU A 6 -7.16 0.72 -7.26
C LEU A 6 -6.34 1.82 -7.94
N ASP A 7 -5.87 2.76 -7.14
CA ASP A 7 -4.96 3.77 -7.64
C ASP A 7 -3.55 3.19 -7.84
N ASP A 8 -2.65 3.98 -8.40
CA ASP A 8 -1.30 3.49 -8.70
C ASP A 8 -0.47 3.24 -7.42
N THR A 9 -0.80 3.92 -6.31
CA THR A 9 -0.17 3.68 -5.01
C THR A 9 -0.62 2.33 -4.45
N ASP A 10 -1.90 2.01 -4.54
CA ASP A 10 -2.46 0.72 -4.11
C ASP A 10 -1.77 -0.44 -4.84
N LYS A 11 -1.58 -0.30 -6.15
CA LYS A 11 -0.91 -1.31 -6.98
C LYS A 11 0.55 -1.53 -6.58
N GLU A 12 1.30 -0.46 -6.31
CA GLU A 12 2.70 -0.60 -5.88
C GLU A 12 2.81 -1.16 -4.46
N ILE A 13 1.90 -0.80 -3.54
CA ILE A 13 1.81 -1.41 -2.20
C ILE A 13 1.55 -2.93 -2.32
N LEU A 14 0.55 -3.32 -3.12
CA LEU A 14 0.21 -4.73 -3.36
C LEU A 14 1.36 -5.49 -4.00
N LYS A 15 2.09 -4.87 -4.94
CA LYS A 15 3.28 -5.47 -5.56
C LYS A 15 4.37 -5.74 -4.53
N ILE A 16 4.71 -4.76 -3.69
CA ILE A 16 5.72 -4.94 -2.63
C ILE A 16 5.30 -6.05 -1.66
N LEU A 17 4.02 -6.07 -1.24
CA LEU A 17 3.51 -7.12 -0.35
C LEU A 17 3.43 -8.50 -1.02
N SER A 18 3.22 -8.55 -2.34
CA SER A 18 3.26 -9.81 -3.08
C SER A 18 4.67 -10.42 -3.15
N GLU A 19 5.70 -9.56 -3.15
CA GLU A 19 7.11 -9.96 -3.13
C GLU A 19 7.59 -10.28 -1.70
N ASP A 20 7.21 -9.45 -0.71
CA ASP A 20 7.48 -9.66 0.71
C ASP A 20 6.27 -9.27 1.58
N GLY A 21 5.38 -10.24 1.85
CA GLY A 21 4.19 -10.00 2.67
C GLY A 21 4.46 -9.65 4.13
N ARG A 22 5.71 -9.70 4.60
CA ARG A 22 6.10 -9.26 5.95
C ARG A 22 6.67 -7.85 5.96
N ARG A 23 6.67 -7.14 4.83
CA ARG A 23 7.16 -5.77 4.78
C ARG A 23 6.37 -4.88 5.75
N SER A 24 7.09 -4.10 6.56
CA SER A 24 6.44 -3.11 7.43
C SER A 24 5.93 -1.91 6.64
N HIS A 25 4.86 -1.26 7.10
CA HIS A 25 4.33 -0.04 6.47
C HIS A 25 5.38 1.07 6.38
N SER A 26 6.23 1.21 7.40
CA SER A 26 7.36 2.15 7.41
C SER A 26 8.45 1.81 6.40
N GLY A 27 8.55 0.54 6.02
CA GLY A 27 9.45 0.08 4.97
C GLY A 27 8.91 0.44 3.60
N ILE A 28 7.67 0.06 3.32
CA ILE A 28 6.93 0.40 2.08
C ILE A 28 6.92 1.93 1.87
N ALA A 29 6.67 2.69 2.93
CA ALA A 29 6.69 4.15 2.91
C ALA A 29 8.02 4.74 2.44
N LYS A 30 9.15 4.15 2.85
CA LYS A 30 10.48 4.57 2.37
C LYS A 30 10.70 4.18 0.91
N ASP A 31 10.22 3.00 0.52
CA ASP A 31 10.38 2.47 -0.82
C ASP A 31 9.56 3.29 -1.85
N LEU A 32 8.43 3.86 -1.43
CA LEU A 32 7.52 4.67 -2.26
C LEU A 32 7.64 6.20 -2.04
N ASP A 33 8.53 6.65 -1.16
CA ASP A 33 8.71 8.06 -0.78
C ASP A 33 7.41 8.77 -0.31
N ILE A 34 6.62 8.06 0.51
CA ILE A 34 5.38 8.58 1.12
C ILE A 34 5.37 8.37 2.63
N SER A 35 4.35 8.90 3.32
CA SER A 35 4.24 8.70 4.76
C SER A 35 3.71 7.30 5.11
N ALA A 36 4.16 6.74 6.24
CA ALA A 36 3.64 5.47 6.74
C ALA A 36 2.14 5.53 7.08
N ILE A 37 1.61 6.72 7.39
CA ILE A 37 0.17 6.95 7.61
C ILE A 37 -0.58 6.82 6.29
N THR A 38 -0.02 7.37 5.20
CA THR A 38 -0.57 7.23 3.85
C THR A 38 -0.64 5.76 3.46
N VAL A 39 0.46 5.01 3.59
CA VAL A 39 0.49 3.55 3.33
C VAL A 39 -0.58 2.81 4.13
N LYS A 40 -0.71 3.11 5.43
CA LYS A 40 -1.72 2.48 6.27
C LYS A 40 -3.13 2.76 5.76
N ARG A 41 -3.45 4.02 5.40
CA ARG A 41 -4.76 4.39 4.87
C ARG A 41 -5.11 3.59 3.62
N HIS A 42 -4.17 3.47 2.68
CA HIS A 42 -4.37 2.66 1.47
C HIS A 42 -4.62 1.18 1.82
N ILE A 43 -3.84 0.59 2.73
CA ILE A 43 -4.06 -0.80 3.16
C ILE A 43 -5.43 -0.98 3.83
N ASP A 44 -5.82 -0.06 4.73
CA ASP A 44 -7.12 -0.09 5.41
C ASP A 44 -8.30 0.04 4.42
N GLU A 45 -8.10 0.68 3.25
CA GLU A 45 -9.09 0.82 2.18
C GLU A 45 -9.18 -0.44 1.27
N LEU A 46 -8.19 -1.34 1.33
CA LEU A 46 -8.12 -2.59 0.55
C LEU A 46 -8.69 -3.83 1.26
N GLU A 47 -8.96 -3.76 2.57
CA GLU A 47 -9.58 -4.83 3.40
C GLU A 47 -11.12 -4.86 3.31
#